data_AF-A0A2K3M9X7-F1
#
_entry.id   AF-A0A2K3M9X7-F1
#
_cell.length_a   1.000
_cell.length_b   1.000
_cell.length_c   1.000
_cell.angle_alpha   90.00
_cell.angle_beta   90.00
_cell.angle_gamma   90.00
#
_symmetry.space_group_name_H-M   'P 1'
#
loop_
_entity.id
_entity.type
_entity.pdbx_description
1 polymer ?
#
loop_
_entity_poly.entity_id
_entity_poly.type
_entity_poly.pdbx_seq_one_letter_code
_entity_poly.pdbx_strand_id
1 'polypeptide(L)'
;VGRMAGQFAKPRSDSFEEKNGVKLPSYRGDNINGDAFDAVSRTPDPQRMVRAYCQSVATLNLLRAFATGGYAAMQRVNQWNLDFMEQSEQGDRYRELAHRVDEALGFMSCAGLTADHPIMTTTDFWTSHECLLLPYEQALTREDSTSGFYYDCSAHMLWVGERTRQLDGAHVEFLRGLANPLGIK
;
A
#
# COMPACT_ATOMS: atom_id res chain seq x y z
N VAL A 1 7.64 -3.04 -0.49
CA VAL A 1 6.70 -1.88 -0.64
C VAL A 1 5.29 -2.43 -0.76
N GLY A 2 4.40 -2.10 0.17
CA GLY A 2 3.03 -2.62 0.21
C GLY A 2 2.00 -1.65 -0.38
N ARG A 3 1.03 -2.19 -1.14
CA ARG A 3 -0.14 -1.43 -1.63
C ARG A 3 -1.17 -1.23 -0.52
N MET A 4 -0.81 -0.44 0.49
CA MET A 4 -1.52 -0.30 1.75
C MET A 4 -1.55 1.16 2.21
N ALA A 5 -2.46 1.49 3.13
CA ALA A 5 -2.59 2.80 3.76
C ALA A 5 -2.77 3.98 2.77
N GLY A 6 -3.58 3.78 1.72
CA GLY A 6 -3.88 4.84 0.73
C GLY A 6 -4.56 4.34 -0.55
N GLN A 7 -4.53 3.02 -0.79
CA GLN A 7 -5.05 2.39 -2.01
C GLN A 7 -6.59 2.29 -2.10
N PHE A 8 -7.30 3.39 -1.92
CA PHE A 8 -8.77 3.44 -1.93
C PHE A 8 -9.34 3.67 -3.33
N ALA A 9 -8.84 4.68 -4.04
CA ALA A 9 -9.37 5.08 -5.34
C ALA A 9 -9.18 3.97 -6.38
N LYS A 10 -10.16 3.84 -7.29
CA LYS A 10 -10.19 2.84 -8.36
C LYS A 10 -10.54 3.50 -9.70
N PRO A 11 -9.71 3.36 -10.75
CA PRO A 11 -10.08 3.83 -12.07
C PRO A 11 -11.16 2.90 -12.63
N ARG A 12 -12.12 3.46 -13.38
CA ARG A 12 -13.23 2.70 -13.99
C ARG A 12 -13.22 2.90 -15.49
N SER A 13 -13.52 1.84 -16.24
CA SER A 13 -13.65 1.89 -17.69
C SER A 13 -14.86 2.71 -18.13
N ASP A 14 -15.95 2.65 -17.35
CA ASP A 14 -17.16 3.44 -17.58
C ASP A 14 -17.48 4.28 -16.34
N SER A 15 -17.97 5.50 -16.58
CA SER A 15 -18.43 6.41 -15.55
C SER A 15 -19.73 5.96 -14.89
N PHE A 16 -20.51 5.10 -15.56
CA PHE A 16 -21.77 4.58 -15.06
C PHE A 16 -21.78 3.04 -15.00
N GLU A 17 -22.54 2.51 -14.05
CA GLU A 17 -22.85 1.10 -13.90
C GLU A 17 -24.37 0.95 -14.03
N GLU A 18 -24.81 -0.01 -14.85
CA GLU A 18 -26.21 -0.28 -15.09
C GLU A 18 -26.58 -1.67 -14.57
N LYS A 19 -27.64 -1.75 -13.77
CA LYS A 19 -28.22 -3.01 -13.28
C LYS A 19 -29.73 -2.94 -13.35
N ASN A 20 -30.35 -3.97 -13.95
CA ASN A 20 -31.81 -4.08 -14.06
C ASN A 20 -32.48 -2.81 -14.65
N GLY A 21 -31.84 -2.18 -15.63
CA GLY A 21 -32.34 -0.94 -16.27
C GLY A 21 -32.14 0.35 -15.46
N VAL A 22 -31.53 0.27 -14.28
CA VAL A 22 -31.17 1.45 -13.47
C VAL A 22 -29.70 1.79 -13.68
N LYS A 23 -29.42 3.04 -14.09
CA LYS A 23 -28.08 3.55 -14.37
C LYS A 23 -27.62 4.49 -13.25
N LEU A 24 -26.53 4.14 -12.56
CA LEU A 24 -25.95 4.91 -11.47
C LEU A 24 -24.46 5.18 -11.73
N PRO A 25 -23.85 6.22 -11.10
CA PRO A 25 -22.40 6.41 -11.17
C PRO A 25 -21.65 5.15 -10.72
N SER A 26 -20.57 4.82 -11.42
CA SER A 26 -19.69 3.70 -11.04
C SER A 26 -19.07 3.93 -9.66
N TYR A 27 -18.92 2.86 -8.89
CA TYR A 27 -18.09 2.87 -7.68
C TYR A 27 -16.62 3.17 -8.06
N ARG A 28 -16.03 4.19 -7.43
CA ARG A 28 -14.67 4.68 -7.73
C ARG A 28 -13.70 4.51 -6.56
N GLY A 29 -14.08 3.76 -5.54
CA GLY A 29 -13.29 3.59 -4.32
C GLY A 29 -13.90 4.33 -3.13
N ASP A 30 -13.61 3.82 -1.94
CA ASP A 30 -14.24 4.28 -0.70
C ASP A 30 -13.95 5.73 -0.35
N ASN A 31 -12.85 6.28 -0.88
CA ASN A 31 -12.47 7.69 -0.74
C ASN A 31 -13.24 8.63 -1.68
N ILE A 32 -14.09 8.10 -2.57
CA ILE A 32 -14.94 8.86 -3.50
C ILE A 32 -16.42 8.59 -3.22
N ASN A 33 -16.86 7.33 -3.30
CA ASN A 33 -18.26 6.94 -3.10
C ASN A 33 -18.38 5.52 -2.49
N GLY A 34 -19.61 5.10 -2.17
CA GLY A 34 -19.91 3.77 -1.63
C GLY A 34 -20.07 2.69 -2.70
N ASP A 35 -19.82 1.45 -2.33
CA ASP A 35 -19.92 0.27 -3.19
C ASP A 35 -21.38 -0.15 -3.45
N ALA A 36 -22.26 0.05 -2.46
CA ALA A 36 -23.68 -0.22 -2.55
C ALA A 36 -24.32 0.42 -3.79
N PHE A 37 -25.21 -0.33 -4.46
CA PHE A 37 -25.85 0.08 -5.72
C PHE A 37 -27.15 0.85 -5.43
N ASP A 38 -26.99 2.04 -4.87
CA ASP A 38 -28.09 2.98 -4.63
C ASP A 38 -27.63 4.42 -4.88
N ALA A 39 -28.59 5.31 -5.15
CA ALA A 39 -28.28 6.69 -5.56
C ALA A 39 -27.52 7.48 -4.47
N VAL A 40 -27.81 7.21 -3.19
CA VAL A 40 -27.19 7.91 -2.06
C VAL A 40 -25.73 7.48 -1.95
N SER A 41 -25.47 6.16 -1.92
CA SER A 41 -24.12 5.61 -1.83
C SER A 41 -23.25 5.97 -3.03
N ARG A 42 -23.81 6.05 -4.24
CA ARG A 42 -23.03 6.36 -5.46
C ARG A 42 -22.70 7.83 -5.64
N THR A 43 -23.32 8.73 -4.87
CA THR A 43 -23.00 10.15 -4.87
C THR A 43 -21.62 10.39 -4.25
N PRO A 44 -20.69 11.07 -4.97
CA PRO A 44 -19.39 11.40 -4.41
C PRO A 44 -19.51 12.28 -3.16
N ASP A 45 -18.82 11.90 -2.08
CA ASP A 45 -18.84 12.61 -0.80
C ASP A 45 -17.41 13.03 -0.40
N PRO A 46 -17.09 14.34 -0.39
CA PRO A 46 -15.77 14.85 -0.01
C PRO A 46 -15.30 14.43 1.39
N GLN A 47 -16.22 14.16 2.34
CA GLN A 47 -15.85 13.70 3.69
C GLN A 47 -15.17 12.33 3.67
N ARG A 48 -15.35 11.56 2.59
CA ARG A 48 -14.67 10.28 2.40
C ARG A 48 -13.16 10.43 2.23
N MET A 49 -12.66 11.58 1.77
CA MET A 49 -11.21 11.85 1.75
C MET A 49 -10.64 11.92 3.16
N VAL A 50 -11.35 12.58 4.09
CA VAL A 50 -10.94 12.67 5.50
C VAL A 50 -11.00 11.28 6.16
N ARG A 51 -12.05 10.50 5.87
CA ARG A 51 -12.17 9.12 6.36
C ARG A 51 -11.03 8.24 5.85
N ALA A 52 -10.71 8.34 4.55
CA ALA A 52 -9.60 7.61 3.94
C ALA A 52 -8.27 7.97 4.59
N TYR A 53 -8.02 9.26 4.83
CA TYR A 53 -6.84 9.74 5.55
C TYR A 53 -6.73 9.12 6.95
N CYS A 54 -7.80 9.17 7.75
CA CYS A 54 -7.81 8.59 9.10
C CYS A 54 -7.53 7.08 9.07
N GLN A 55 -8.12 6.35 8.12
CA GLN A 55 -7.89 4.92 7.95
C GLN A 55 -6.44 4.63 7.50
N SER A 56 -5.87 5.45 6.60
CA SER A 56 -4.46 5.37 6.20
C SER A 56 -3.53 5.55 7.39
N VAL A 57 -3.75 6.58 8.22
CA VAL A 57 -2.94 6.85 9.42
C VAL A 57 -2.99 5.66 10.38
N ALA A 58 -4.18 5.17 10.71
CA ALA A 58 -4.34 4.02 11.60
C ALA A 58 -3.62 2.77 11.06
N THR A 59 -3.77 2.51 9.76
CA THR A 59 -3.13 1.37 9.08
C THR A 59 -1.61 1.50 9.09
N LEU A 60 -1.06 2.66 8.71
CA LEU A 60 0.38 2.89 8.68
C LEU A 60 1.00 2.86 10.08
N ASN A 61 0.29 3.38 11.09
CA ASN A 61 0.74 3.30 12.47
C ASN A 61 0.88 1.84 12.94
N LEU A 62 -0.11 1.01 12.62
CA LEU A 62 -0.06 -0.42 12.94
C LEU A 62 1.06 -1.14 12.16
N LEU A 63 1.22 -0.84 10.87
CA LEU A 63 2.29 -1.41 10.04
C LEU A 63 3.68 -1.05 10.57
N ARG A 64 3.88 0.20 11.00
CA ARG A 64 5.13 0.63 11.64
C ARG A 64 5.37 -0.13 12.94
N ALA A 65 4.35 -0.28 13.78
CA ALA A 65 4.44 -1.05 15.02
C ALA A 65 4.81 -2.52 14.75
N PHE A 66 4.30 -3.14 13.69
CA PHE A 66 4.71 -4.50 13.31
C PHE A 66 6.13 -4.57 12.73
N ALA A 67 6.52 -3.57 11.93
CA ALA A 67 7.82 -3.51 11.28
C ALA A 67 8.98 -3.28 12.27
N THR A 68 8.76 -2.49 13.33
CA THR A 68 9.79 -2.15 14.32
C THR A 68 9.59 -2.82 15.68
N GLY A 69 8.37 -3.28 16.01
CA GLY A 69 8.02 -3.85 17.32
C GLY A 69 8.25 -5.36 17.44
N GLY A 70 9.08 -5.96 16.58
CA GLY A 70 9.48 -7.37 16.67
C GLY A 70 8.50 -8.37 16.04
N TYR A 71 7.35 -7.93 15.51
CA TYR A 71 6.48 -8.83 14.73
C TYR A 71 7.16 -9.24 13.42
N ALA A 72 7.92 -8.33 12.81
CA ALA A 72 8.74 -8.57 11.63
C ALA A 72 10.11 -9.24 11.91
N ALA A 73 10.37 -9.70 13.13
CA ALA A 73 11.63 -10.37 13.45
C ALA A 73 11.82 -11.61 12.57
N MET A 74 13.02 -11.78 12.00
CA MET A 74 13.30 -12.88 11.05
C MET A 74 13.06 -14.27 11.64
N GLN A 75 13.11 -14.42 12.96
CA GLN A 75 12.79 -15.67 13.65
C GLN A 75 11.33 -16.10 13.54
N ARG A 76 10.42 -15.20 13.14
CA ARG A 76 8.99 -15.48 12.95
C ARG A 76 8.63 -15.95 11.54
N VAL A 77 9.61 -16.12 10.64
CA VAL A 77 9.37 -16.68 9.30
C VAL A 77 8.64 -18.03 9.39
N ASN A 78 8.95 -18.86 10.39
CA ASN A 78 8.26 -20.13 10.62
C ASN A 78 6.81 -19.98 11.12
N GLN A 79 6.44 -18.87 11.77
CA GLN A 79 5.07 -18.57 12.19
C GLN A 79 4.22 -17.94 11.07
N TRP A 80 4.85 -17.29 10.09
CA TRP A 80 4.16 -16.83 8.87
C TRP A 80 3.82 -17.96 7.91
N ASN A 81 4.37 -19.16 8.14
CA ASN A 81 4.20 -20.33 7.30
C ASN A 81 2.86 -21.03 7.58
N LEU A 82 1.80 -20.39 7.06
CA LEU A 82 0.76 -20.98 6.25
C LEU A 82 0.24 -22.36 6.69
N ASP A 83 -0.77 -22.35 7.55
CA ASP A 83 -1.77 -23.43 7.70
C ASP A 83 -2.35 -23.89 6.34
N PHE A 84 -2.23 -23.07 5.30
CA PHE A 84 -2.68 -23.35 3.94
C PHE A 84 -1.75 -24.28 3.13
N MET A 85 -0.49 -24.48 3.53
CA MET A 85 0.48 -25.28 2.75
C MET A 85 0.64 -26.72 3.23
N GLU A 86 -0.01 -27.12 4.33
CA GLU A 86 0.19 -28.44 4.96
C GLU A 86 -0.16 -29.63 4.05
N GLN A 87 -0.88 -29.44 2.94
CA GLN A 87 -1.35 -30.51 2.05
C GLN A 87 -1.03 -30.31 0.55
N SER A 88 0.01 -29.56 0.20
CA SER A 88 0.42 -29.36 -1.21
C SER A 88 1.88 -29.77 -1.47
N GLU A 89 2.16 -30.28 -2.68
CA GLU A 89 3.52 -30.61 -3.14
C GLU A 89 4.44 -29.38 -3.15
N GLN A 90 3.87 -28.19 -3.38
CA GLN A 90 4.59 -26.92 -3.27
C GLN A 90 4.98 -26.58 -1.82
N GLY A 91 4.26 -27.12 -0.83
CA GLY A 91 4.54 -26.97 0.59
C GLY A 91 5.86 -27.60 1.01
N ASP A 92 6.23 -28.75 0.42
CA ASP A 92 7.50 -29.43 0.73
C ASP A 92 8.71 -28.61 0.30
N ARG A 93 8.68 -28.05 -0.92
CA ARG A 93 9.76 -27.19 -1.43
C ARG A 93 9.89 -25.89 -0.64
N TYR A 94 8.76 -25.36 -0.17
CA TYR A 94 8.74 -24.17 0.69
C TYR A 94 9.29 -24.49 2.10
N ARG A 95 8.94 -25.65 2.67
CA ARG A 95 9.52 -26.13 3.93
C ARG A 95 11.03 -26.30 3.85
N GLU A 96 11.55 -26.88 2.77
CA GLU A 96 12.99 -27.02 2.57
C GLU A 96 13.70 -25.65 2.56
N LEU A 97 13.12 -24.66 1.86
CA LEU A 97 13.64 -23.30 1.86
C LEU A 97 13.60 -22.66 3.26
N ALA A 98 12.48 -22.80 3.98
CA ALA A 98 12.33 -22.29 5.33
C ALA A 98 13.35 -22.91 6.30
N HIS A 99 13.59 -24.23 6.20
CA HIS A 99 14.63 -24.92 6.98
C HIS A 99 16.02 -24.35 6.70
N ARG A 100 16.38 -24.10 5.44
CA ARG A 100 17.67 -23.50 5.09
C ARG A 100 17.82 -22.07 5.62
N VAL A 101 16.72 -21.31 5.68
CA VAL A 101 16.71 -19.98 6.31
C VAL A 101 16.94 -20.11 7.83
N ASP A 102 16.29 -21.07 8.48
CA ASP A 102 16.47 -21.33 9.91
C ASP A 102 17.92 -21.74 10.26
N GLU A 103 18.53 -22.62 9.45
CA GLU A 103 19.95 -22.99 9.58
C GLU A 103 20.88 -21.78 9.45
N ALA A 104 20.62 -20.91 8.47
CA ALA A 104 21.40 -19.69 8.27
C ALA A 104 21.26 -18.72 9.45
N LEU A 105 20.05 -18.54 9.99
CA LEU A 105 19.81 -17.74 11.19
C LEU A 105 20.52 -18.33 12.42
N GLY A 106 20.54 -19.66 12.56
CA GLY A 106 21.29 -20.37 13.59
C GLY A 106 22.79 -20.12 13.49
N PHE A 107 23.35 -20.19 12.27
CA PHE A 107 24.76 -19.86 12.02
C PHE A 107 25.09 -18.41 12.40
N MET A 108 24.25 -17.45 12.02
CA MET A 108 24.43 -16.04 12.38
C MET A 108 24.45 -15.83 13.90
N SER A 109 23.56 -16.51 14.63
CA SER A 109 23.54 -16.49 16.10
C SER A 109 24.85 -17.01 16.71
N CYS A 110 25.35 -18.15 16.22
CA CYS A 110 26.63 -18.72 16.64
C CYS A 110 27.83 -17.82 16.29
N ALA A 111 27.75 -17.04 15.21
CA ALA A 111 28.77 -16.07 14.81
C ALA A 111 28.72 -14.75 15.60
N GLY A 112 27.80 -14.61 16.57
CA GLY A 112 27.69 -13.44 17.46
C GLY A 112 26.63 -12.42 17.06
N LEU A 113 25.84 -12.67 16.01
CA LEU A 113 24.66 -11.88 15.68
C LEU A 113 23.45 -12.46 16.41
N THR A 114 23.30 -12.06 17.67
CA THR A 114 22.21 -12.55 18.54
C THR A 114 20.84 -12.07 18.05
N ALA A 115 19.79 -12.77 18.48
CA ALA A 115 18.41 -12.48 18.12
C ALA A 115 17.96 -11.04 18.47
N ASP A 116 18.61 -10.42 19.45
CA ASP A 116 18.31 -9.06 19.91
C ASP A 116 18.98 -7.98 19.04
N HIS A 117 19.84 -8.37 18.09
CA HIS A 117 20.49 -7.43 17.19
C HIS A 117 19.43 -6.68 16.34
N PRO A 118 19.47 -5.34 16.21
CA PRO A 118 18.43 -4.57 15.52
C PRO A 118 18.08 -5.03 14.09
N ILE A 119 19.10 -5.53 13.37
CA ILE A 119 18.95 -6.10 12.01
C ILE A 119 18.06 -7.36 12.00
N MET A 120 18.00 -8.09 13.11
CA MET A 120 17.23 -9.33 13.24
C MET A 120 15.77 -9.07 13.67
N THR A 121 15.49 -7.90 14.24
CA THR A 121 14.21 -7.57 14.90
C THR A 121 13.37 -6.53 14.16
N THR A 122 13.98 -5.77 13.25
CA THR A 122 13.31 -4.70 12.50
C THR A 122 13.39 -4.93 11.00
N THR A 123 12.39 -4.43 10.27
CA THR A 123 12.41 -4.38 8.82
C THR A 123 11.87 -3.03 8.37
N ASP A 124 12.38 -2.52 7.25
CA ASP A 124 11.82 -1.33 6.64
C ASP A 124 10.56 -1.72 5.84
N PHE A 125 9.47 -1.00 6.11
CA PHE A 125 8.23 -1.16 5.36
C PHE A 125 7.77 0.18 4.79
N TRP A 126 7.64 0.22 3.47
CA TRP A 126 7.16 1.37 2.72
C TRP A 126 5.79 1.11 2.12
N THR A 127 4.97 2.15 2.05
CA THR A 127 3.61 2.15 1.46
C THR A 127 3.60 2.74 0.06
N SER A 128 2.65 2.28 -0.74
CA SER A 128 2.36 2.84 -2.06
C SER A 128 0.89 2.78 -2.44
N HIS A 129 0.45 3.70 -3.29
CA HIS A 129 -0.84 3.65 -3.97
C HIS A 129 -0.80 4.35 -5.33
N GLU A 130 -1.86 4.13 -6.11
CA GLU A 130 -2.06 4.84 -7.37
C GLU A 130 -2.43 6.29 -7.09
N CYS A 131 -1.61 7.22 -7.56
CA CYS A 131 -1.89 8.65 -7.52
C CYS A 131 -3.04 8.93 -8.47
N LEU A 132 -4.29 8.88 -7.96
CA LEU A 132 -5.49 8.90 -8.79
C LEU A 132 -6.42 10.05 -8.44
N LEU A 133 -6.72 10.26 -7.16
CA LEU A 133 -7.61 11.33 -6.71
C LEU A 133 -6.78 12.59 -6.38
N LEU A 134 -6.45 13.38 -7.40
CA LEU A 134 -5.53 14.53 -7.26
C LEU A 134 -5.87 15.52 -6.14
N PRO A 135 -7.14 15.85 -5.81
CA PRO A 135 -7.43 16.70 -4.66
C PRO A 135 -6.93 16.13 -3.32
N TYR A 136 -6.92 14.81 -3.17
CA TYR A 136 -6.40 14.12 -1.99
C TYR A 136 -4.88 14.18 -1.94
N GLU A 137 -4.22 13.88 -3.07
CA GLU A 137 -2.76 13.89 -3.19
C GLU A 137 -2.19 15.32 -3.02
N GLN A 138 -2.83 16.31 -3.64
CA GLN A 138 -2.47 17.71 -3.50
C GLN A 138 -2.55 18.18 -2.04
N ALA A 139 -3.59 17.78 -1.30
CA ALA A 139 -3.75 18.15 0.11
C ALA A 139 -2.66 17.54 1.04
N LEU A 140 -2.06 16.42 0.61
CA LEU A 140 -1.02 15.70 1.34
C LEU A 140 0.40 16.00 0.85
N THR A 141 0.53 16.76 -0.23
CA THR A 141 1.82 17.23 -0.73
C THR A 141 2.41 18.32 0.16
N ARG A 142 3.69 18.21 0.49
CA ARG A 142 4.44 19.12 1.35
C ARG A 142 5.80 19.42 0.76
N GLU A 143 6.27 20.63 1.02
CA GLU A 143 7.66 21.00 0.78
C GLU A 143 8.53 20.44 1.92
N ASP A 144 9.61 19.75 1.56
CA ASP A 144 10.59 19.31 2.53
C ASP A 144 11.39 20.51 3.07
N SER A 145 11.45 20.63 4.39
CA SER A 145 12.09 21.75 5.09
C SER A 145 13.60 21.85 4.88
N THR A 146 14.26 20.81 4.37
CA THR A 146 15.73 20.79 4.21
C THR A 146 16.17 20.98 2.77
N SER A 147 15.46 20.38 1.82
CA SER A 147 15.80 20.38 0.39
C SER A 147 14.98 21.35 -0.45
N GLY A 148 13.82 21.80 0.04
CA GLY A 148 12.86 22.62 -0.73
C GLY A 148 12.14 21.84 -1.84
N PHE A 149 12.32 20.52 -1.93
CA PHE A 149 11.59 19.69 -2.88
C PHE A 149 10.20 19.34 -2.37
N TYR A 150 9.26 19.17 -3.29
CA TYR A 150 7.91 18.73 -2.96
C TYR A 150 7.83 17.21 -2.92
N TYR A 151 7.23 16.70 -1.86
CA TYR A 151 6.90 15.29 -1.70
C TYR A 151 5.41 15.15 -1.44
N ASP A 152 4.76 14.23 -2.16
CA ASP A 152 3.45 13.78 -1.73
C ASP A 152 3.62 12.84 -0.54
N CYS A 153 3.24 13.33 0.64
CA CYS A 153 3.37 12.62 1.90
C CYS A 153 2.18 11.67 2.15
N SER A 154 1.33 11.41 1.15
CA SER A 154 0.28 10.41 1.21
C SER A 154 0.84 8.98 1.26
N ALA A 155 1.98 8.72 0.60
CA ALA A 155 2.70 7.46 0.61
C ALA A 155 4.20 7.64 0.31
N HIS A 156 4.97 6.58 0.46
CA HIS A 156 6.41 6.62 0.17
C HIS A 156 6.67 6.58 -1.35
N MET A 157 5.92 5.75 -2.07
CA MET A 157 6.02 5.59 -3.52
C MET A 157 4.63 5.71 -4.15
N LEU A 158 4.55 6.40 -5.28
CA LEU A 158 3.30 6.61 -6.02
C LEU A 158 3.44 6.11 -7.44
N TRP A 159 2.34 5.70 -8.07
CA TRP A 159 2.35 5.40 -9.50
C TRP A 159 1.15 5.98 -10.24
N VAL A 160 1.33 6.15 -11.55
CA VAL A 160 0.24 6.45 -12.49
C VAL A 160 -0.30 5.16 -13.08
N GLY A 161 -1.62 5.01 -13.10
CA GLY A 161 -2.29 3.87 -13.71
C GLY A 161 -2.30 3.94 -15.24
N GLU A 162 -2.57 2.79 -15.87
CA GLU A 162 -2.62 2.66 -17.34
C GLU A 162 -3.60 3.65 -18.00
N ARG A 163 -4.70 3.99 -17.30
CA ARG A 163 -5.75 4.88 -17.82
C ARG A 163 -5.48 6.36 -17.58
N THR A 164 -4.45 6.70 -16.81
CA THR A 164 -4.14 8.08 -16.37
C THR A 164 -2.74 8.54 -16.76
N ARG A 165 -2.01 7.76 -17.57
CA ARG A 165 -0.62 8.04 -17.98
C ARG A 165 -0.46 8.85 -19.26
N GLN A 166 -1.46 9.67 -19.62
CA GLN A 166 -1.36 10.57 -20.77
C GLN A 166 -0.24 11.59 -20.52
N LEU A 167 0.65 11.80 -21.48
CA LEU A 167 1.85 12.64 -21.31
C LEU A 167 1.51 14.11 -21.00
N ASP A 168 0.40 14.58 -21.54
CA ASP A 168 -0.21 15.89 -21.31
C ASP A 168 -1.32 15.86 -20.24
N GLY A 169 -1.48 14.72 -19.55
CA GLY A 169 -2.50 14.51 -18.54
C GLY A 169 -2.13 15.05 -17.16
N ALA A 170 -3.14 15.36 -16.36
CA ALA A 170 -2.99 15.96 -15.04
C ALA A 170 -2.16 15.11 -14.07
N HIS A 171 -2.24 13.77 -14.15
CA HIS A 171 -1.50 12.88 -13.25
C HIS A 171 0.00 12.86 -13.54
N VAL A 172 0.39 12.87 -14.81
CA VAL A 172 1.81 12.95 -15.21
C VAL A 172 2.36 14.31 -14.83
N GLU A 173 1.61 15.40 -15.06
CA GLU A 173 2.00 16.74 -14.63
C GLU A 173 2.14 16.85 -13.10
N PHE A 174 1.23 16.27 -12.34
CA PHE A 174 1.30 16.28 -10.88
C PHE A 174 2.56 15.56 -10.38
N LEU A 175 2.83 14.35 -10.89
CA LEU A 175 4.02 13.60 -10.47
C LEU A 175 5.34 14.23 -10.95
N ARG A 176 5.34 14.98 -12.05
CA ARG A 176 6.53 15.71 -12.56
C ARG A 176 7.15 16.62 -11.50
N GLY A 177 6.32 17.18 -10.62
CA GLY A 177 6.76 18.09 -9.56
C GLY A 177 7.19 17.41 -8.26
N LEU A 178 7.08 16.08 -8.14
CA LEU A 178 7.34 15.36 -6.89
C LEU A 178 8.72 14.70 -6.89
N ALA A 179 9.33 14.65 -5.71
CA ALA A 179 10.61 13.97 -5.46
C ALA A 179 10.45 12.55 -4.90
N ASN A 180 9.21 12.04 -4.79
CA ASN A 180 8.95 10.64 -4.44
C ASN A 180 9.54 9.69 -5.51
N PRO A 181 9.91 8.45 -5.15
CA PRO A 181 10.02 7.36 -6.12
C PRO A 181 8.69 7.16 -6.86
N LEU A 182 8.75 7.08 -8.19
CA LEU A 182 7.58 7.02 -9.05
C LEU A 182 7.49 5.72 -9.84
N GLY A 183 6.27 5.30 -10.15
CA GLY A 183 5.97 4.19 -11.04
C GLY A 183 5.05 4.63 -12.17
N ILE A 184 5.19 3.97 -13.32
CA ILE A 184 4.25 4.08 -14.43
C ILE A 184 3.83 2.68 -14.81
N LYS A 185 2.53 2.50 -15.03
CA LYS A 185 1.98 1.24 -15.53
C LYS A 185 2.14 1.11 -17.04
#